data_AF-A0A562UY30-F1
#
_entry.id   AF-A0A562UY30-F1
#
_cell.length_a   1.000
_cell.length_b   1.000
_cell.length_c   1.000
_cell.angle_alpha   90.00
_cell.angle_beta   90.00
_cell.angle_gamma   90.00
#
_symmetry.space_group_name_H-M   'P 1'
#
loop_
_entity.id
_entity.type
_entity.pdbx_description
1 polymer ?
#
loop_
_entity_poly.entity_id
_entity_poly.type
_entity_poly.pdbx_seq_one_letter_code
_entity_poly.pdbx_strand_id
1 'polypeptide(L)'
;MPDRSRKVNPRPFEGAQVLVLGTGSRAQQARGLLTESGATVVWRYRSDLTYVVIDRTVPAHDPALVRAQEQKVPVLTTSELRERLEGPREPRTMVSSPVPPASSATRSPQVLVPPPPMPPMQVPPPMVPLPPRPAPPPEDDGTYPGWVWATAVVFSAGLLSPVAVGYAAWRVKSPADGLAALGYLAVSLLALVGFAAGGGLMLAALLMMAALAIGGGSHAFYLWQRIARGERAAKTSIRPSDVRNSEALAAVNHRRKLREDARELAANDPVAARELRIGRPDLPRRYDDGGLVDFNSAPVAMLMTIPGMTRAVAEEIRDWRDRHGPFSSMAEVVIHTDIEPKAAEQVEQFALFMQ
;
A
#
# COMPACT_ATOMS: atom_id res chain seq x y z
N MET A 1 45.94 10.69 33.97
CA MET A 1 44.54 10.27 34.24
C MET A 1 43.88 10.04 32.91
N PRO A 2 43.42 8.82 32.59
CA PRO A 2 43.13 8.43 31.21
C PRO A 2 41.77 8.95 30.74
N ASP A 3 41.78 9.39 29.49
CA ASP A 3 40.67 9.81 28.65
C ASP A 3 39.65 8.66 28.48
N ARG A 4 38.46 8.83 29.06
CA ARG A 4 37.31 7.93 28.84
C ARG A 4 36.59 8.39 27.59
N SER A 5 37.10 7.96 26.45
CA SER A 5 36.32 7.85 25.22
C SER A 5 34.98 7.16 25.53
N ARG A 6 33.87 7.89 25.33
CA ARG A 6 32.54 7.28 25.27
C ARG A 6 32.57 6.26 24.13
N LYS A 7 32.74 4.97 24.46
CA LYS A 7 32.33 3.89 23.58
C LYS A 7 30.83 4.04 23.39
N VAL A 8 30.42 4.67 22.29
CA VAL A 8 29.04 4.60 21.80
C VAL A 8 28.80 3.11 21.58
N ASN A 9 27.95 2.50 22.40
CA ASN A 9 27.51 1.14 22.13
C ASN A 9 26.87 1.16 20.74
N PRO A 10 27.36 0.36 19.77
CA PRO A 10 26.77 0.32 18.44
C PRO A 10 25.29 -0.02 18.60
N ARG A 11 24.41 0.73 17.93
CA ARG A 11 22.98 0.47 18.06
C ARG A 11 22.73 -0.94 17.51
N PRO A 12 21.92 -1.77 18.19
CA PRO A 12 21.54 -3.06 17.64
C PRO A 12 20.89 -2.81 16.26
N PHE A 13 21.44 -3.43 15.21
CA PHE A 13 21.04 -3.29 13.79
C PHE A 13 21.53 -2.05 13.02
N GLU A 14 22.50 -1.28 13.54
CA GLU A 14 23.12 -0.17 12.80
C GLU A 14 23.75 -0.66 11.48
N GLY A 15 23.27 -0.12 10.35
CA GLY A 15 23.73 -0.50 9.01
C GLY A 15 23.15 -1.82 8.46
N ALA A 16 22.27 -2.50 9.19
CA ALA A 16 21.66 -3.75 8.75
C ALA A 16 20.55 -3.52 7.71
N GLN A 17 20.47 -4.39 6.71
CA GLN A 17 19.40 -4.42 5.70
C GLN A 17 18.30 -5.39 6.15
N VAL A 18 17.13 -4.87 6.51
CA VAL A 18 16.09 -5.68 7.16
C VAL A 18 14.78 -5.65 6.37
N LEU A 19 14.28 -6.84 6.00
CA LEU A 19 13.00 -7.01 5.33
C LEU A 19 11.93 -7.34 6.36
N VAL A 20 10.92 -6.49 6.51
CA VAL A 20 9.80 -6.73 7.42
C VAL A 20 8.59 -7.25 6.66
N LEU A 21 8.29 -8.54 6.81
CA LEU A 21 7.15 -9.22 6.23
C LEU A 21 5.95 -9.16 7.19
N GLY A 22 4.84 -8.60 6.71
CA GLY A 22 3.60 -8.45 7.46
C GLY A 22 2.91 -7.11 7.22
N THR A 23 1.58 -7.08 7.35
CA THR A 23 0.73 -5.88 7.16
C THR A 23 0.04 -5.42 8.45
N GLY A 24 0.29 -6.10 9.57
CA GLY A 24 -0.27 -5.78 10.88
C GLY A 24 0.39 -4.58 11.57
N SER A 25 -0.27 -4.05 12.62
CA SER A 25 0.26 -2.97 13.46
C SER A 25 1.61 -3.31 14.09
N ARG A 26 1.86 -4.60 14.36
CA ARG A 26 3.14 -5.13 14.86
C ARG A 26 4.26 -5.00 13.84
N ALA A 27 3.97 -5.28 12.56
CA ALA A 27 4.94 -5.08 11.48
C ALA A 27 5.26 -3.59 11.30
N GLN A 28 4.27 -2.70 11.41
CA GLN A 28 4.49 -1.25 11.36
C GLN A 28 5.32 -0.75 12.54
N GLN A 29 5.05 -1.23 13.76
CA GLN A 29 5.85 -0.90 14.94
C GLN A 29 7.29 -1.42 14.82
N ALA A 30 7.48 -2.63 14.30
CA ALA A 30 8.81 -3.19 14.03
C ALA A 30 9.62 -2.35 13.04
N ARG A 31 8.99 -1.82 11.98
CA ARG A 31 9.65 -0.90 11.03
C ARG A 31 10.11 0.39 11.70
N GLY A 32 9.29 0.96 12.59
CA GLY A 32 9.66 2.14 13.37
C GLY A 32 10.88 1.88 14.25
N LEU A 33 10.83 0.79 15.04
CA LEU A 33 11.92 0.41 15.93
C LEU A 33 13.24 0.12 15.20
N LEU A 34 13.19 -0.52 14.04
CA LEU A 34 14.36 -0.78 13.18
C LEU A 34 14.96 0.51 12.61
N THR A 35 14.11 1.46 12.23
CA THR A 35 14.58 2.76 11.71
C THR A 35 15.25 3.57 12.82
N GLU A 36 14.69 3.56 14.03
CA GLU A 36 15.27 4.20 15.22
C GLU A 36 16.61 3.58 15.64
N SER A 37 16.76 2.27 15.42
CA SER A 37 17.99 1.53 15.73
C SER A 37 19.07 1.62 14.63
N GLY A 38 18.81 2.36 13.55
CA GLY A 38 19.78 2.60 12.47
C GLY A 38 19.81 1.54 11.37
N ALA A 39 18.78 0.69 11.29
CA ALA A 39 18.63 -0.30 10.22
C ALA A 39 17.94 0.30 8.99
N THR A 40 18.32 -0.18 7.81
CA THR A 40 17.67 0.15 6.54
C THR A 40 16.55 -0.86 6.27
N VAL A 41 15.29 -0.40 6.32
CA VAL A 41 14.12 -1.23 6.05
C VAL A 41 13.87 -1.34 4.55
N VAL A 42 13.91 -2.56 4.02
CA VAL A 42 13.66 -2.84 2.59
C VAL A 42 12.28 -3.45 2.36
N TRP A 43 11.73 -3.19 1.18
CA TRP A 43 10.37 -3.60 0.79
C TRP A 43 10.34 -4.83 -0.12
N ARG A 44 11.51 -5.26 -0.62
CA ARG A 44 11.68 -6.40 -1.51
C ARG A 44 12.89 -7.20 -1.05
N TYR A 45 12.86 -8.50 -1.34
CA TYR A 45 13.99 -9.39 -1.11
C TYR A 45 15.18 -8.96 -1.98
N ARG A 46 16.36 -8.82 -1.37
CA ARG A 46 17.63 -8.51 -2.04
C ARG A 46 18.72 -9.47 -1.56
N SER A 47 19.78 -9.63 -2.34
CA SER A 47 20.91 -10.50 -1.99
C SER A 47 21.79 -9.96 -0.87
N ASP A 48 21.68 -8.67 -0.55
CA ASP A 48 22.42 -7.98 0.53
C ASP A 48 21.65 -7.97 1.87
N LEU A 49 20.62 -8.79 2.00
CA LEU A 49 19.72 -8.80 3.15
C LEU A 49 20.37 -9.41 4.40
N THR A 50 20.35 -8.68 5.51
CA THR A 50 20.98 -9.09 6.77
C THR A 50 20.01 -9.83 7.69
N TYR A 51 18.73 -9.41 7.74
CA TYR A 51 17.69 -10.04 8.56
C TYR A 51 16.33 -10.00 7.86
N VAL A 52 15.49 -11.01 8.15
CA VAL A 52 14.05 -10.99 7.84
C VAL A 52 13.28 -10.92 9.14
N VAL A 53 12.37 -9.97 9.28
CA VAL A 53 11.44 -9.90 10.41
C VAL A 53 10.05 -10.31 9.96
N ILE A 54 9.47 -11.33 10.59
CA ILE A 54 8.14 -11.83 10.28
C ILE A 54 7.13 -11.49 11.38
N ASP A 55 5.95 -11.06 10.95
CA ASP A 55 4.76 -11.01 11.80
C ASP A 55 3.98 -12.33 11.69
N ARG A 56 3.14 -12.63 12.69
CA ARG A 56 2.28 -13.84 12.70
C ARG A 56 1.24 -13.87 11.57
N THR A 57 1.12 -12.77 10.84
CA THR A 57 0.23 -12.59 9.69
C THR A 57 0.83 -13.13 8.39
N VAL A 58 2.11 -13.51 8.38
CA VAL A 58 2.80 -14.03 7.18
C VAL A 58 2.56 -15.54 7.02
N PRO A 59 2.10 -16.02 5.84
CA PRO A 59 1.92 -17.44 5.59
C PRO A 59 3.28 -18.16 5.50
N ALA A 60 3.34 -19.42 5.96
CA ALA A 60 4.57 -20.23 5.95
C ALA A 60 5.18 -20.47 4.56
N HIS A 61 4.38 -20.30 3.50
CA HIS A 61 4.78 -20.48 2.10
C HIS A 61 5.10 -19.14 1.39
N ASP A 62 5.33 -18.06 2.13
CA ASP A 62 5.67 -16.77 1.54
C ASP A 62 6.98 -16.88 0.72
N PRO A 63 7.02 -16.45 -0.56
CA PRO A 63 8.19 -16.60 -1.41
C PRO A 63 9.46 -15.93 -0.86
N ALA A 64 9.32 -14.83 -0.12
CA ALA A 64 10.46 -14.16 0.50
C ALA A 64 10.98 -14.90 1.73
N LEU A 65 10.09 -15.59 2.46
CA LEU A 65 10.46 -16.43 3.60
C LEU A 65 11.17 -17.71 3.15
N VAL A 66 10.68 -18.36 2.10
CA VAL A 66 11.32 -19.57 1.51
C VAL A 66 12.72 -19.24 1.02
N ARG A 67 12.89 -18.13 0.27
CA ARG A 67 14.20 -17.68 -0.21
C ARG A 67 15.16 -17.33 0.92
N ALA A 68 14.66 -16.70 1.99
CA ALA A 68 15.48 -16.39 3.16
C ALA A 68 16.01 -17.66 3.84
N GLN A 69 15.18 -18.70 3.96
CA GLN A 69 15.56 -19.99 4.52
C GLN A 69 16.58 -20.72 3.63
N GLU A 70 16.37 -20.73 2.32
CA GLU A 70 17.31 -21.30 1.34
C GLU A 70 18.69 -20.64 1.41
N GLN A 71 18.72 -19.31 1.58
CA GLN A 71 19.96 -18.53 1.67
C GLN A 71 20.52 -18.41 3.10
N LYS A 72 19.93 -19.11 4.07
CA LYS A 72 20.33 -19.10 5.49
C LYS A 72 20.35 -17.68 6.10
N VAL A 73 19.50 -16.77 5.62
CA VAL A 73 19.32 -15.44 6.19
C VAL A 73 18.52 -15.58 7.51
N PRO A 74 18.99 -15.00 8.64
CA PRO A 74 18.30 -15.13 9.92
C PRO A 74 16.89 -14.52 9.89
N VAL A 75 15.90 -15.32 10.30
CA VAL A 75 14.49 -14.92 10.42
C VAL A 75 14.16 -14.66 11.89
N LEU A 76 13.63 -13.48 12.19
CA LEU A 76 13.23 -13.04 13.53
C LEU A 76 11.72 -12.77 13.55
N THR A 77 11.04 -13.16 14.61
CA THR A 77 9.68 -12.70 14.87
C THR A 77 9.68 -11.27 15.39
N THR A 78 8.56 -10.56 15.23
CA THR A 78 8.40 -9.21 15.83
C THR A 78 8.63 -9.19 17.35
N SER A 79 8.38 -10.29 18.05
CA SER A 79 8.70 -10.47 19.48
C SER A 79 10.21 -10.59 19.74
N GLU A 80 10.93 -11.41 18.97
CA GLU A 80 12.38 -11.59 19.12
C GLU A 80 13.17 -10.35 18.70
N LEU A 81 12.68 -9.63 17.69
CA LEU A 81 13.22 -8.31 17.33
C LEU A 81 13.17 -7.36 18.53
N ARG A 82 12.03 -7.31 19.21
CA ARG A 82 11.82 -6.45 20.37
C ARG A 82 12.72 -6.84 21.53
N GLU A 83 12.87 -8.13 21.80
CA GLU A 83 13.75 -8.65 22.85
C GLU A 83 15.23 -8.30 22.59
N ARG A 84 15.69 -8.39 21.34
CA ARG A 84 17.05 -7.98 20.96
C ARG A 84 17.30 -6.48 21.05
N LEU A 85 16.27 -5.67 20.85
CA LEU A 85 16.36 -4.21 20.98
C LEU A 85 16.30 -3.75 22.45
N GLU A 86 15.48 -4.41 23.29
CA GLU A 86 15.28 -4.04 24.70
C GLU A 86 16.33 -4.67 25.65
N GLY A 87 17.07 -5.71 25.23
CA GLY A 87 18.05 -6.42 26.05
C GLY A 87 17.40 -7.36 27.09
N PRO A 88 18.19 -8.20 27.80
CA PRO A 88 17.66 -9.11 28.81
C PRO A 88 16.97 -8.31 29.92
N ARG A 89 15.66 -8.53 30.12
CA ARG A 89 14.94 -7.94 31.25
C ARG A 89 15.44 -8.58 32.53
N GLU A 90 16.13 -7.82 33.39
CA GLU A 90 16.30 -8.24 34.77
C GLU A 90 14.91 -8.44 35.40
N PRO A 91 14.69 -9.54 36.17
CA PRO A 91 13.43 -9.76 36.84
C PRO A 91 13.16 -8.59 37.77
N ARG A 92 12.06 -7.87 37.53
CA ARG A 92 11.54 -6.89 38.50
C ARG A 92 11.20 -7.63 39.79
N THR A 93 12.11 -7.60 40.75
CA THR A 93 11.81 -7.87 42.16
C THR A 93 10.67 -6.92 42.53
N MET A 94 9.50 -7.49 42.83
CA MET A 94 8.40 -6.75 43.43
C MET A 94 8.84 -6.29 44.83
N VAL A 95 9.52 -5.14 44.91
CA VAL A 95 9.67 -4.43 46.17
C VAL A 95 8.35 -3.69 46.39
N SER A 96 7.47 -4.34 47.15
CA SER A 96 6.35 -3.70 47.82
C SER A 96 6.87 -2.45 48.56
N SER A 97 6.61 -1.27 48.01
CA SER A 97 6.72 -0.04 48.79
C SER A 97 5.42 0.17 49.58
N PRO A 98 5.50 0.46 50.89
CA PRO A 98 4.33 0.58 51.74
C PRO A 98 3.54 1.84 51.40
N VAL A 99 2.21 1.70 51.44
CA VAL A 99 1.25 2.81 51.37
C VAL A 99 1.52 3.78 52.53
N PRO A 100 1.79 5.07 52.30
CA PRO A 100 1.92 6.03 53.38
C PRO A 100 0.53 6.35 53.97
N PRO A 101 0.41 6.56 55.30
CA PRO A 101 -0.85 6.93 55.91
C PRO A 101 -1.29 8.34 55.49
N ALA A 102 -2.60 8.54 55.42
CA ALA A 102 -3.21 9.83 55.11
C ALA A 102 -2.76 10.90 56.12
N SER A 103 -1.90 11.81 55.67
CA SER A 103 -1.47 12.98 56.45
C SER A 103 -2.29 14.19 56.02
N SER A 104 -3.21 14.58 56.89
CA SER A 104 -3.85 15.89 56.90
C SER A 104 -2.84 16.96 57.28
N ALA A 105 -2.44 17.81 56.31
CA ALA A 105 -1.71 19.06 56.59
C ALA A 105 -1.92 20.11 55.48
N THR A 106 -2.69 21.14 55.84
CA THR A 106 -2.51 22.58 55.57
C THR A 106 -2.06 23.04 54.17
N ARG A 107 -3.04 23.61 53.45
CA ARG A 107 -2.88 24.31 52.16
C ARG A 107 -2.01 25.56 52.33
N SER A 108 -0.78 25.54 51.81
CA SER A 108 0.00 26.76 51.56
C SER A 108 -0.47 27.41 50.24
N PRO A 109 -0.51 28.75 50.12
CA PRO A 109 -0.93 29.41 48.89
C PRO A 109 0.15 29.22 47.82
N GLN A 110 -0.17 28.54 46.71
CA GLN A 110 0.71 28.49 45.56
C GLN A 110 0.73 29.86 44.87
N VAL A 111 1.93 30.44 44.73
CA VAL A 111 2.17 31.61 43.87
C VAL A 111 1.99 31.16 42.42
N LEU A 112 1.02 31.76 41.74
CA LEU A 112 0.68 31.48 40.35
C LEU A 112 1.78 32.07 39.43
N VAL A 113 2.67 31.22 38.92
CA VAL A 113 3.60 31.60 37.84
C VAL A 113 2.86 31.46 36.51
N PRO A 114 2.76 32.52 35.67
CA PRO A 114 2.09 32.41 34.38
C PRO A 114 2.88 31.53 33.41
N PRO A 115 2.21 30.79 32.52
CA PRO A 115 2.87 29.96 31.51
C PRO A 115 3.65 30.81 30.49
N PRO A 116 4.76 30.30 29.94
CA PRO A 116 5.49 30.99 28.88
C PRO A 116 4.60 31.17 27.62
N PRO A 117 4.80 32.26 26.85
CA PRO A 117 4.03 32.50 25.63
C PRO A 117 4.27 31.40 24.60
N MET A 118 3.19 30.88 24.02
CA MET A 118 3.26 29.88 22.96
C MET A 118 3.95 30.46 21.71
N PRO A 119 4.75 29.66 20.98
CA PRO A 119 5.28 30.06 19.69
C PRO A 119 4.11 30.38 18.72
N PRO A 120 4.29 31.34 17.80
CA PRO A 120 3.25 31.70 16.85
C PRO A 120 2.84 30.47 16.03
N MET A 121 1.53 30.19 15.99
CA MET A 121 0.97 29.12 15.17
C MET A 121 1.38 29.35 13.72
N GLN A 122 2.16 28.43 13.15
CA GLN A 122 2.36 28.37 11.71
C GLN A 122 1.00 28.03 11.10
N VAL A 123 0.37 29.01 10.45
CA VAL A 123 -0.86 28.80 9.70
C VAL A 123 -0.50 27.83 8.56
N PRO A 124 -1.14 26.65 8.46
CA PRO A 124 -0.88 25.75 7.34
C PRO A 124 -1.19 26.48 6.02
N PRO A 125 -0.43 26.22 4.94
CA PRO A 125 -0.69 26.84 3.65
C PRO A 125 -2.15 26.60 3.24
N PRO A 126 -2.80 27.57 2.57
CA PRO A 126 -4.21 27.46 2.21
C PRO A 126 -4.43 26.18 1.41
N MET A 127 -5.27 25.29 1.94
CA MET A 127 -5.70 24.08 1.26
C MET A 127 -6.46 24.51 0.00
N VAL A 128 -5.84 24.34 -1.17
CA VAL A 128 -6.57 24.43 -2.44
C VAL A 128 -7.68 23.37 -2.37
N PRO A 129 -8.97 23.75 -2.44
CA PRO A 129 -10.06 22.79 -2.36
C PRO A 129 -9.89 21.76 -3.47
N LEU A 130 -9.86 20.48 -3.10
CA LEU A 130 -9.91 19.41 -4.10
C LEU A 130 -11.22 19.55 -4.88
N PRO A 131 -11.19 19.44 -6.22
CA PRO A 131 -12.42 19.45 -7.01
C PRO A 131 -13.38 18.34 -6.55
N PRO A 132 -14.71 18.55 -6.69
CA PRO A 132 -15.70 17.55 -6.31
C PRO A 132 -15.49 16.25 -7.09
N ARG A 133 -15.56 15.12 -6.38
CA ARG A 133 -15.29 13.80 -6.95
C ARG A 133 -16.27 13.45 -8.06
N PRO A 134 -15.80 12.87 -9.17
CA PRO A 134 -16.65 12.06 -10.04
C PRO A 134 -17.25 10.91 -9.23
N ALA A 135 -18.54 10.63 -9.41
CA ALA A 135 -19.17 9.47 -8.80
C ALA A 135 -18.45 8.19 -9.27
N PRO A 136 -18.16 7.23 -8.38
CA PRO A 136 -17.58 5.96 -8.81
C PRO A 136 -18.57 5.27 -9.77
N PRO A 137 -18.08 4.66 -10.86
CA PRO A 137 -18.93 3.86 -11.73
C PRO A 137 -19.57 2.72 -10.93
N PRO A 138 -20.76 2.24 -11.31
CA PRO A 138 -21.35 1.05 -10.70
C PRO A 138 -20.35 -0.11 -10.81
N GLU A 139 -19.91 -0.63 -9.66
CA GLU A 139 -19.01 -1.78 -9.61
C GLU A 139 -19.74 -3.02 -10.15
N ASP A 140 -19.43 -3.43 -11.38
CA ASP A 140 -19.62 -4.81 -11.80
C ASP A 140 -18.56 -5.63 -11.05
N ASP A 141 -18.98 -6.32 -10.00
CA ASP A 141 -18.07 -7.06 -9.12
C ASP A 141 -17.46 -8.30 -9.79
N GLY A 142 -17.73 -8.52 -11.08
CA GLY A 142 -17.21 -9.61 -11.90
C GLY A 142 -17.53 -10.99 -11.34
N THR A 143 -18.42 -11.05 -10.35
CA THR A 143 -18.68 -12.25 -9.57
C THR A 143 -19.85 -12.97 -10.22
N TYR A 144 -19.54 -13.98 -11.04
CA TYR A 144 -20.56 -14.83 -11.63
C TYR A 144 -21.54 -15.33 -10.55
N PRO A 145 -22.86 -15.22 -10.78
CA PRO A 145 -23.83 -15.53 -9.76
C PRO A 145 -23.81 -17.04 -9.45
N GLY A 146 -23.89 -17.41 -8.18
CA GLY A 146 -23.63 -18.77 -7.70
C GLY A 146 -24.51 -19.88 -8.28
N TRP A 147 -25.64 -19.52 -8.88
CA TRP A 147 -26.49 -20.46 -9.60
C TRP A 147 -25.80 -21.02 -10.86
N VAL A 148 -24.83 -20.30 -11.45
CA VAL A 148 -24.02 -20.81 -12.59
C VAL A 148 -23.20 -22.03 -12.17
N TRP A 149 -22.64 -22.01 -10.96
CA TRP A 149 -21.88 -23.14 -10.41
C TRP A 149 -22.78 -24.35 -10.13
N ALA A 150 -23.95 -24.11 -9.52
CA ALA A 150 -24.90 -25.18 -9.21
C ALA A 150 -25.49 -25.82 -10.47
N THR A 151 -25.87 -25.00 -11.46
CA THR A 151 -26.47 -25.47 -12.72
C THR A 151 -25.46 -26.27 -13.55
N ALA A 152 -24.19 -25.84 -13.62
CA ALA A 152 -23.15 -26.61 -14.32
C ALA A 152 -23.00 -28.05 -13.77
N VAL A 153 -23.05 -28.22 -12.44
CA VAL A 153 -22.99 -29.55 -11.82
C VAL A 153 -24.26 -30.36 -12.09
N VAL A 154 -25.43 -29.74 -12.05
CA VAL A 154 -26.71 -30.42 -12.30
C VAL A 154 -26.84 -30.87 -13.76
N PHE A 155 -26.52 -30.00 -14.73
CA PHE A 155 -26.60 -30.32 -16.16
C PHE A 155 -25.53 -31.31 -16.62
N SER A 156 -24.41 -31.43 -15.89
CA SER A 156 -23.42 -32.50 -16.09
C SER A 156 -23.79 -33.81 -15.37
N ALA A 157 -25.02 -33.93 -14.86
CA ALA A 157 -25.49 -35.07 -14.08
C ALA A 157 -24.55 -35.41 -12.88
N GLY A 158 -23.99 -34.37 -12.28
CA GLY A 158 -23.10 -34.47 -11.12
C GLY A 158 -21.64 -34.77 -11.43
N LEU A 159 -21.26 -35.02 -12.69
CA LEU A 159 -19.88 -35.37 -13.07
C LEU A 159 -18.88 -34.23 -12.87
N LEU A 160 -19.34 -32.96 -12.90
CA LEU A 160 -18.48 -31.81 -12.58
C LEU A 160 -18.33 -31.53 -11.08
N SER A 161 -19.01 -32.28 -10.20
CA SER A 161 -18.90 -32.10 -8.75
C SER A 161 -17.47 -32.17 -8.19
N PRO A 162 -16.55 -33.05 -8.66
CA PRO A 162 -15.18 -33.09 -8.14
C PRO A 162 -14.38 -31.84 -8.50
N VAL A 163 -14.59 -31.30 -9.70
CA VAL A 163 -13.91 -30.09 -10.20
C VAL A 163 -14.43 -28.86 -9.44
N ALA A 164 -15.75 -28.71 -9.32
CA ALA A 164 -16.37 -27.58 -8.64
C ALA A 164 -16.01 -27.56 -7.14
N VAL A 165 -16.16 -28.70 -6.45
CA VAL A 165 -15.82 -28.82 -5.02
C VAL A 165 -14.32 -28.68 -4.80
N GLY A 166 -13.49 -29.28 -5.66
CA GLY A 166 -12.02 -29.21 -5.57
C GLY A 166 -11.49 -27.79 -5.75
N TYR A 167 -11.96 -27.05 -6.75
CA TYR A 167 -11.61 -25.63 -6.92
C TYR A 167 -12.02 -24.81 -5.70
N ALA A 168 -13.23 -25.02 -5.20
CA ALA A 168 -13.72 -24.29 -4.03
C ALA A 168 -12.94 -24.64 -2.76
N ALA A 169 -12.54 -25.91 -2.58
CA ALA A 169 -11.70 -26.35 -1.48
C ALA A 169 -10.33 -25.66 -1.50
N TRP A 170 -9.73 -25.52 -2.69
CA TRP A 170 -8.49 -24.76 -2.88
C TRP A 170 -8.67 -23.28 -2.54
N ARG A 171 -9.77 -22.65 -2.99
CA ARG A 171 -10.06 -21.23 -2.71
C ARG A 171 -10.32 -20.95 -1.22
N VAL A 172 -11.00 -21.85 -0.51
CA VAL A 172 -11.29 -21.69 0.94
C VAL A 172 -10.20 -22.31 1.83
N LYS A 173 -9.21 -22.99 1.24
CA LYS A 173 -8.13 -23.69 1.95
C LYS A 173 -8.67 -24.71 2.97
N SER A 174 -9.71 -25.44 2.58
CA SER A 174 -10.37 -26.43 3.44
C SER A 174 -9.96 -27.85 3.05
N PRO A 175 -9.17 -28.56 3.89
CA PRO A 175 -8.75 -29.92 3.58
C PRO A 175 -9.92 -30.92 3.59
N ALA A 176 -10.94 -30.66 4.42
CA ALA A 176 -12.14 -31.50 4.48
C ALA A 176 -12.92 -31.46 3.15
N ASP A 177 -13.04 -30.27 2.54
CA ASP A 177 -13.70 -30.12 1.23
C ASP A 177 -12.84 -30.72 0.11
N GLY A 178 -11.51 -30.70 0.26
CA GLY A 178 -10.59 -31.41 -0.64
C GLY A 178 -10.80 -32.94 -0.60
N LEU A 179 -11.00 -33.50 0.59
CA LEU A 179 -11.33 -34.91 0.75
C LEU A 179 -12.72 -35.24 0.18
N ALA A 180 -13.70 -34.35 0.36
CA ALA A 180 -15.01 -34.49 -0.26
C ALA A 180 -14.92 -34.51 -1.79
N ALA A 181 -14.07 -33.67 -2.40
CA ALA A 181 -13.84 -33.67 -3.85
C ALA A 181 -13.31 -35.02 -4.36
N LEU A 182 -12.39 -35.65 -3.62
CA LEU A 182 -11.91 -37.01 -3.94
C LEU A 182 -13.02 -38.07 -3.81
N GLY A 183 -13.88 -37.93 -2.80
CA GLY A 183 -15.08 -38.78 -2.66
C GLY A 183 -16.03 -38.64 -3.85
N TYR A 184 -16.33 -37.41 -4.26
CA TYR A 184 -17.13 -37.12 -5.46
C TYR A 184 -16.49 -37.73 -6.72
N LEU A 185 -15.16 -37.67 -6.85
CA LEU A 185 -14.44 -38.26 -7.98
C LEU A 185 -14.62 -39.78 -8.02
N ALA A 186 -14.43 -40.46 -6.88
CA ALA A 186 -14.58 -41.91 -6.79
C ALA A 186 -16.01 -42.37 -7.13
N VAL A 187 -17.03 -41.68 -6.60
CA VAL A 187 -18.44 -41.99 -6.88
C VAL A 187 -18.78 -41.69 -8.35
N SER A 188 -18.23 -40.63 -8.94
CA SER A 188 -18.43 -40.29 -10.36
C SER A 188 -17.83 -41.36 -11.28
N LEU A 189 -16.63 -41.86 -10.98
CA LEU A 189 -16.01 -42.94 -11.75
C LEU A 189 -16.79 -44.25 -11.64
N LEU A 190 -17.26 -44.60 -10.43
CA LEU A 190 -18.08 -45.79 -10.22
C LEU A 190 -19.43 -45.70 -10.97
N ALA A 191 -20.07 -44.54 -10.95
CA ALA A 191 -21.28 -44.29 -11.73
C ALA A 191 -21.03 -44.44 -13.24
N LEU A 192 -19.90 -43.93 -13.74
CA LEU A 192 -19.54 -44.04 -15.16
C LEU A 192 -19.30 -45.51 -15.58
N VAL A 193 -18.61 -46.29 -14.74
CA VAL A 193 -18.39 -47.73 -14.97
C VAL A 193 -19.71 -48.49 -14.97
N GLY A 194 -20.58 -48.24 -13.99
CA GLY A 194 -21.90 -48.90 -13.91
C GLY A 194 -22.82 -48.54 -15.08
N PHE A 195 -22.75 -47.30 -15.57
CA PHE A 195 -23.47 -46.87 -16.76
C PHE A 195 -22.96 -47.59 -18.01
N ALA A 196 -21.63 -47.65 -18.20
CA ALA A 196 -21.01 -48.31 -19.34
C ALA A 196 -21.23 -49.83 -19.36
N ALA A 197 -21.29 -50.48 -18.19
CA ALA A 197 -21.52 -51.91 -18.06
C ALA A 197 -22.95 -52.34 -18.42
N GLY A 198 -23.94 -51.43 -18.29
CA GLY A 198 -25.33 -51.70 -18.63
C GLY A 198 -26.01 -52.73 -17.72
N GLY A 199 -27.12 -53.30 -18.21
CA GLY A 199 -27.87 -54.34 -17.49
C GLY A 199 -28.38 -53.90 -16.12
N GLY A 200 -28.28 -54.78 -15.11
CA GLY A 200 -28.74 -54.49 -13.75
C GLY A 200 -27.95 -53.38 -13.03
N LEU A 201 -26.73 -53.06 -13.48
CA LEU A 201 -25.91 -51.99 -12.90
C LEU A 201 -26.32 -50.59 -13.38
N MET A 202 -27.05 -50.50 -14.49
CA MET A 202 -27.42 -49.21 -15.10
C MET A 202 -28.33 -48.39 -14.18
N LEU A 203 -29.32 -49.01 -13.52
CA LEU A 203 -30.22 -48.30 -12.61
C LEU A 203 -29.46 -47.73 -11.40
N ALA A 204 -28.53 -48.52 -10.83
CA ALA A 204 -27.70 -48.05 -9.71
C ALA A 204 -26.81 -46.87 -10.14
N ALA A 205 -26.21 -46.93 -11.33
CA ALA A 205 -25.44 -45.83 -11.89
C ALA A 205 -26.27 -44.56 -12.09
N LEU A 206 -27.48 -44.67 -12.64
CA LEU A 206 -28.38 -43.52 -12.83
C LEU A 206 -28.80 -42.88 -11.50
N LEU A 207 -29.09 -43.70 -10.47
CA LEU A 207 -29.40 -43.21 -9.13
C LEU A 207 -28.19 -42.50 -8.49
N MET A 208 -26.98 -43.03 -8.68
CA MET A 208 -25.75 -42.37 -8.24
C MET A 208 -25.53 -41.03 -8.95
N MET A 209 -25.75 -40.95 -10.27
CA MET A 209 -25.65 -39.70 -11.02
C MET A 209 -26.68 -38.66 -10.55
N ALA A 210 -27.92 -39.08 -10.29
CA ALA A 210 -28.94 -38.20 -9.71
C ALA A 210 -28.53 -37.67 -8.32
N ALA A 211 -27.98 -38.54 -7.46
CA ALA A 211 -27.46 -38.15 -6.15
C ALA A 211 -26.25 -37.19 -6.26
N LEU A 212 -25.34 -37.44 -7.21
CA LEU A 212 -24.21 -36.55 -7.51
C LEU A 212 -24.68 -35.18 -8.02
N ALA A 213 -25.71 -35.14 -8.87
CA ALA A 213 -26.26 -33.89 -9.38
C ALA A 213 -26.86 -33.02 -8.27
N ILE A 214 -27.69 -33.62 -7.42
CA ILE A 214 -28.37 -32.91 -6.31
C ILE A 214 -27.37 -32.55 -5.20
N GLY A 215 -26.60 -33.54 -4.73
CA GLY A 215 -25.64 -33.38 -3.65
C GLY A 215 -24.45 -32.50 -4.05
N GLY A 216 -23.86 -32.77 -5.21
CA GLY A 216 -22.75 -31.99 -5.76
C GLY A 216 -23.17 -30.56 -6.11
N GLY A 217 -24.35 -30.37 -6.71
CA GLY A 217 -24.88 -29.03 -7.00
C GLY A 217 -25.14 -28.21 -5.73
N SER A 218 -25.75 -28.83 -4.72
CA SER A 218 -25.99 -28.19 -3.42
C SER A 218 -24.69 -27.84 -2.70
N HIS A 219 -23.70 -28.74 -2.73
CA HIS A 219 -22.40 -28.51 -2.10
C HIS A 219 -21.61 -27.40 -2.83
N ALA A 220 -21.61 -27.41 -4.16
CA ALA A 220 -20.99 -26.35 -4.97
C ALA A 220 -21.64 -24.98 -4.68
N PHE A 221 -22.96 -24.92 -4.56
CA PHE A 221 -23.68 -23.70 -4.20
C PHE A 221 -23.34 -23.21 -2.78
N TYR A 222 -23.32 -24.12 -1.80
CA TYR A 222 -22.92 -23.79 -0.43
C TYR A 222 -21.50 -23.24 -0.36
N LEU A 223 -20.56 -23.88 -1.07
CA LEU A 223 -19.19 -23.44 -1.11
C LEU A 223 -19.05 -22.07 -1.80
N TRP A 224 -19.78 -21.83 -2.89
CA TRP A 224 -19.87 -20.50 -3.52
C TRP A 224 -20.35 -19.44 -2.53
N GLN A 225 -21.44 -19.70 -1.79
CA GLN A 225 -21.91 -18.77 -0.76
C GLN A 225 -20.86 -18.50 0.32
N ARG A 226 -20.02 -19.48 0.63
CA ARG A 226 -18.92 -19.34 1.58
C ARG A 226 -17.78 -18.49 0.99
N ILE A 227 -17.40 -18.68 -0.29
CA ILE A 227 -16.45 -17.79 -1.00
C ILE A 227 -16.99 -16.36 -0.95
N ALA A 228 -18.22 -16.17 -1.43
CA ALA A 228 -18.83 -14.86 -1.61
C ALA A 228 -19.00 -14.11 -0.29
N ARG A 229 -19.36 -14.80 0.80
CA ARG A 229 -19.39 -14.21 2.15
C ARG A 229 -17.99 -13.80 2.61
N GLY A 230 -16.97 -14.63 2.37
CA GLY A 230 -15.59 -14.29 2.69
C GLY A 230 -15.09 -13.06 1.92
N GLU A 231 -15.36 -12.99 0.62
CA GLU A 231 -15.00 -11.85 -0.23
C GLU A 231 -15.75 -10.57 0.16
N ARG A 232 -17.06 -10.65 0.47
CA ARG A 232 -17.83 -9.51 1.01
C ARG A 232 -17.32 -9.05 2.37
N ALA A 233 -16.97 -9.98 3.26
CA ALA A 233 -16.40 -9.65 4.56
C ALA A 233 -15.03 -8.98 4.41
N ALA A 234 -14.19 -9.45 3.48
CA ALA A 234 -12.92 -8.82 3.15
C ALA A 234 -13.11 -7.39 2.63
N LYS A 235 -14.04 -7.17 1.69
CA LYS A 235 -14.41 -5.82 1.20
C LYS A 235 -14.97 -4.92 2.30
N THR A 236 -15.74 -5.46 3.23
CA THR A 236 -16.28 -4.70 4.38
C THR A 236 -15.19 -4.39 5.42
N SER A 237 -14.12 -5.19 5.47
CA SER A 237 -13.00 -5.02 6.39
C SER A 237 -11.96 -3.96 5.96
N ILE A 238 -12.18 -3.28 4.83
CA ILE A 238 -11.31 -2.20 4.37
C ILE A 238 -11.27 -1.13 5.46
N ARG A 239 -10.07 -0.86 5.99
CA ARG A 239 -9.92 0.14 7.05
C ARG A 239 -10.19 1.51 6.45
N PRO A 240 -10.81 2.45 7.19
CA PRO A 240 -10.98 3.82 6.71
C PRO A 240 -9.67 4.49 6.26
N SER A 241 -8.52 4.08 6.84
CA SER A 241 -7.19 4.52 6.40
C SER A 241 -6.82 4.04 5.00
N ASP A 242 -7.22 2.82 4.62
CA ASP A 242 -6.87 2.22 3.33
C ASP A 242 -7.65 2.93 2.21
N VAL A 243 -8.93 3.25 2.48
CA VAL A 243 -9.74 4.09 1.59
C VAL A 243 -9.09 5.47 1.41
N ARG A 244 -8.79 6.19 2.50
CA ARG A 244 -8.16 7.52 2.41
C ARG A 244 -6.82 7.49 1.68
N ASN A 245 -5.99 6.46 1.93
CA ASN A 245 -4.71 6.31 1.26
C ASN A 245 -4.89 6.03 -0.24
N SER A 246 -5.85 5.17 -0.61
CA SER A 246 -6.17 4.88 -2.02
C SER A 246 -6.68 6.13 -2.75
N GLU A 247 -7.51 6.93 -2.09
CA GLU A 247 -8.01 8.20 -2.61
C GLU A 247 -6.89 9.23 -2.76
N ALA A 248 -5.97 9.31 -1.80
CA ALA A 248 -4.79 10.17 -1.89
C ALA A 248 -3.90 9.78 -3.08
N LEU A 249 -3.67 8.48 -3.29
CA LEU A 249 -2.91 7.97 -4.44
C LEU A 249 -3.64 8.25 -5.76
N ALA A 250 -4.96 8.07 -5.81
CA ALA A 250 -5.78 8.38 -6.98
C ALA A 250 -5.70 9.88 -7.32
N ALA A 251 -5.76 10.77 -6.32
CA ALA A 251 -5.62 12.21 -6.52
C ALA A 251 -4.22 12.60 -7.04
N VAL A 252 -3.15 11.96 -6.55
CA VAL A 252 -1.78 12.19 -7.04
C VAL A 252 -1.64 11.72 -8.49
N ASN A 253 -2.15 10.53 -8.83
CA ASN A 253 -2.10 10.01 -10.18
C ASN A 253 -2.94 10.86 -11.15
N HIS A 254 -4.12 11.31 -10.71
CA HIS A 254 -4.95 12.23 -11.48
C HIS A 254 -4.19 13.53 -11.81
N ARG A 255 -3.50 14.13 -10.83
CA ARG A 255 -2.67 15.33 -11.06
C ARG A 255 -1.48 15.08 -11.99
N ARG A 256 -0.87 13.88 -11.95
CA ARG A 256 0.19 13.50 -12.91
C ARG A 256 -0.36 13.44 -14.33
N LYS A 257 -1.52 12.79 -14.49
CA LYS A 257 -2.18 12.70 -15.79
C LYS A 257 -2.57 14.07 -16.35
N LEU A 258 -3.16 14.96 -15.54
CA LEU A 258 -3.47 16.32 -15.98
C LEU A 258 -2.22 17.07 -16.49
N ARG A 259 -1.07 16.89 -15.84
CA ARG A 259 0.20 17.48 -16.30
C ARG A 259 0.70 16.86 -17.61
N GLU A 260 0.55 15.55 -17.77
CA GLU A 260 0.89 14.85 -19.02
C GLU A 260 -0.01 15.33 -20.17
N ASP A 261 -1.32 15.31 -19.99
CA ASP A 261 -2.32 15.77 -20.97
C ASP A 261 -2.08 17.25 -21.35
N ALA A 262 -1.76 18.10 -20.36
CA ALA A 262 -1.45 19.51 -20.60
C ALA A 262 -0.13 19.73 -21.36
N ARG A 263 0.90 18.93 -21.09
CA ARG A 263 2.16 18.97 -21.86
C ARG A 263 1.96 18.49 -23.29
N GLU A 264 1.19 17.43 -23.48
CA GLU A 264 0.85 16.92 -24.81
C GLU A 264 0.10 17.97 -25.62
N LEU A 265 -0.90 18.62 -25.02
CA LEU A 265 -1.63 19.72 -25.65
C LEU A 265 -0.70 20.89 -26.00
N ALA A 266 0.19 21.30 -25.09
CA ALA A 266 1.14 22.37 -25.33
C ALA A 266 2.18 22.03 -26.41
N ALA A 267 2.57 20.77 -26.54
CA ALA A 267 3.49 20.31 -27.58
C ALA A 267 2.82 20.26 -28.96
N ASN A 268 1.55 19.83 -29.02
CA ASN A 268 0.81 19.69 -30.27
C ASN A 268 0.22 21.02 -30.77
N ASP A 269 -0.27 21.87 -29.86
CA ASP A 269 -0.85 23.17 -30.16
C ASP A 269 -0.46 24.23 -29.10
N PRO A 270 0.70 24.88 -29.29
CA PRO A 270 1.16 25.93 -28.38
C PRO A 270 0.23 27.15 -28.33
N VAL A 271 -0.51 27.43 -29.40
CA VAL A 271 -1.42 28.60 -29.46
C VAL A 271 -2.62 28.33 -28.55
N ALA A 272 -3.25 27.17 -28.69
CA ALA A 272 -4.35 26.77 -27.80
C ALA A 272 -3.90 26.68 -26.33
N ALA A 273 -2.70 26.18 -26.06
CA ALA A 273 -2.17 26.13 -24.69
C ALA A 273 -2.00 27.51 -24.06
N ARG A 274 -1.58 28.52 -24.84
CA ARG A 274 -1.50 29.92 -24.41
C ARG A 274 -2.90 30.52 -24.15
N GLU A 275 -3.87 30.24 -25.02
CA GLU A 275 -5.26 30.68 -24.83
C GLU A 275 -5.87 30.08 -23.54
N LEU A 276 -5.57 28.81 -23.25
CA LEU A 276 -5.98 28.12 -22.03
C LEU A 276 -5.14 28.48 -20.80
N ARG A 277 -4.05 29.24 -20.98
CA ARG A 277 -3.15 29.73 -19.92
C ARG A 277 -2.48 28.58 -19.16
N ILE A 278 -2.14 27.51 -19.88
CA ILE A 278 -1.37 26.38 -19.35
C ILE A 278 0.00 26.90 -18.89
N GLY A 279 0.45 26.50 -17.70
CA GLY A 279 1.72 26.96 -17.15
C GLY A 279 1.69 28.36 -16.53
N ARG A 280 0.53 29.04 -16.50
CA ARG A 280 0.38 30.41 -15.98
C ARG A 280 -0.57 30.49 -14.79
N PRO A 281 -0.14 30.03 -13.60
CA PRO A 281 -0.97 30.08 -12.39
C PRO A 281 -1.25 31.51 -11.89
N ASP A 282 -0.49 32.51 -12.37
CA ASP A 282 -0.73 33.94 -12.10
C ASP A 282 -1.96 34.49 -12.83
N LEU A 283 -2.42 33.84 -13.90
CA LEU A 283 -3.57 34.29 -14.68
C LEU A 283 -4.82 33.47 -14.33
N PRO A 284 -6.02 34.08 -14.32
CA PRO A 284 -7.24 33.34 -14.07
C PRO A 284 -7.48 32.34 -15.20
N ARG A 285 -7.61 31.05 -14.88
CA ARG A 285 -7.68 29.95 -15.86
C ARG A 285 -8.82 29.00 -15.55
N ARG A 286 -9.40 28.40 -16.59
CA ARG A 286 -10.47 27.38 -16.47
C ARG A 286 -9.95 25.96 -16.67
N TYR A 287 -8.82 25.82 -17.35
CA TYR A 287 -8.17 24.55 -17.59
C TYR A 287 -7.28 24.19 -16.39
N ASP A 288 -7.42 22.97 -15.88
CA ASP A 288 -6.54 22.44 -14.82
C ASP A 288 -5.37 21.70 -15.47
N ASP A 289 -4.21 22.33 -15.49
CA ASP A 289 -2.97 21.75 -16.01
C ASP A 289 -2.22 20.88 -14.99
N GLY A 290 -2.84 20.58 -13.84
CA GLY A 290 -2.22 19.78 -12.79
C GLY A 290 -1.07 20.47 -12.06
N GLY A 291 -0.95 21.80 -12.21
CA GLY A 291 0.04 22.64 -11.52
C GLY A 291 1.32 22.85 -12.32
N LEU A 292 1.26 22.80 -13.65
CA LEU A 292 2.41 23.18 -14.48
C LEU A 292 2.72 24.67 -14.34
N VAL A 293 4.00 24.99 -14.53
CA VAL A 293 4.52 26.36 -14.59
C VAL A 293 5.40 26.48 -15.83
N ASP A 294 5.10 27.46 -16.67
CA ASP A 294 5.87 27.75 -17.87
C ASP A 294 7.12 28.57 -17.51
N PHE A 295 8.29 27.97 -17.70
CA PHE A 295 9.57 28.56 -17.36
C PHE A 295 9.93 29.75 -18.25
N ASN A 296 9.28 29.89 -19.41
CA ASN A 296 9.57 30.97 -20.35
C ASN A 296 8.68 32.20 -20.12
N SER A 297 7.51 32.04 -19.49
CA SER A 297 6.57 33.16 -19.35
C SER A 297 6.05 33.41 -17.94
N ALA A 298 6.17 32.46 -17.01
CA ALA A 298 5.71 32.65 -15.64
C ALA A 298 6.59 33.67 -14.88
N PRO A 299 6.03 34.47 -13.96
CA PRO A 299 6.81 35.38 -13.13
C PRO A 299 7.58 34.61 -12.04
N VAL A 300 8.63 35.23 -11.49
CA VAL A 300 9.49 34.65 -10.44
C VAL A 300 8.68 34.11 -9.26
N ALA A 301 7.65 34.86 -8.83
CA ALA A 301 6.78 34.44 -7.74
C ALA A 301 6.07 33.09 -8.00
N MET A 302 5.75 32.78 -9.27
CA MET A 302 5.12 31.51 -9.63
C MET A 302 6.13 30.38 -9.79
N LEU A 303 7.34 30.65 -10.30
CA LEU A 303 8.42 29.66 -10.29
C LEU A 303 8.72 29.18 -8.86
N MET A 304 8.74 30.11 -7.90
CA MET A 304 8.93 29.81 -6.47
C MET A 304 7.82 28.97 -5.83
N THR A 305 6.68 28.77 -6.49
CA THR A 305 5.64 27.86 -5.98
C THR A 305 6.00 26.39 -6.18
N ILE A 306 6.98 26.10 -7.05
CA ILE A 306 7.42 24.75 -7.34
C ILE A 306 8.28 24.23 -6.19
N PRO A 307 8.00 23.02 -5.65
CA PRO A 307 8.84 22.41 -4.63
C PRO A 307 10.29 22.27 -5.10
N GLY A 308 11.24 22.76 -4.29
CA GLY A 308 12.66 22.74 -4.61
C GLY A 308 13.17 23.99 -5.36
N MET A 309 12.29 24.93 -5.73
CA MET A 309 12.70 26.20 -6.34
C MET A 309 13.11 27.23 -5.29
N THR A 310 14.30 27.83 -5.47
CA THR A 310 14.75 28.95 -4.64
C THR A 310 14.50 30.28 -5.35
N ARG A 311 14.47 31.38 -4.59
CA ARG A 311 14.34 32.71 -5.17
C ARG A 311 15.49 33.07 -6.10
N ALA A 312 16.73 32.75 -5.71
CA ALA A 312 17.92 33.03 -6.49
C ALA A 312 17.86 32.34 -7.87
N VAL A 313 17.57 31.04 -7.88
CA VAL A 313 17.42 30.27 -9.13
C VAL A 313 16.26 30.78 -9.98
N ALA A 314 15.11 31.13 -9.37
CA ALA A 314 13.98 31.69 -10.12
C ALA A 314 14.29 33.06 -10.75
N GLU A 315 15.08 33.89 -10.08
CA GLU A 315 15.58 35.16 -10.63
C GLU A 315 16.61 34.92 -11.74
N GLU A 316 17.51 33.94 -11.60
CA GLU A 316 18.44 33.53 -12.66
C GLU A 316 17.72 33.04 -13.91
N ILE A 317 16.68 32.21 -13.77
CA ILE A 317 15.85 31.75 -14.88
C ILE A 317 15.26 32.94 -15.64
N ARG A 318 14.67 33.92 -14.93
CA ARG A 318 14.13 35.13 -15.55
C ARG A 318 15.22 35.93 -16.24
N ASP A 319 16.32 36.20 -15.54
CA ASP A 319 17.40 37.05 -16.06
C ASP A 319 18.11 36.40 -17.24
N TRP A 320 18.18 35.07 -17.29
CA TRP A 320 18.73 34.34 -18.41
C TRP A 320 17.81 34.41 -19.62
N ARG A 321 16.50 34.12 -19.46
CA ARG A 321 15.56 34.13 -20.60
C ARG A 321 15.35 35.51 -21.19
N ASP A 322 15.40 36.55 -20.35
CA ASP A 322 15.28 37.94 -20.80
C ASP A 322 16.49 38.39 -21.63
N ARG A 323 17.66 37.76 -21.42
CA ARG A 323 18.92 38.08 -22.13
C ARG A 323 19.21 37.17 -23.32
N HIS A 324 18.85 35.89 -23.25
CA HIS A 324 19.27 34.87 -24.21
C HIS A 324 18.10 34.23 -24.98
N GLY A 325 16.85 34.51 -24.58
CA GLY A 325 15.67 33.91 -25.18
C GLY A 325 15.09 32.74 -24.38
N PRO A 326 14.04 32.07 -24.89
CA PRO A 326 13.33 31.02 -24.16
C PRO A 326 14.18 29.76 -24.00
N PHE A 327 14.00 29.07 -22.86
CA PHE A 327 14.53 27.73 -22.65
C PHE A 327 13.78 26.70 -23.49
N SER A 328 14.50 25.72 -23.98
CA SER A 328 13.98 24.56 -24.73
C SER A 328 13.68 23.35 -23.83
N SER A 329 14.36 23.23 -22.69
CA SER A 329 14.28 22.05 -21.82
C SER A 329 14.81 22.32 -20.41
N MET A 330 14.55 21.38 -19.49
CA MET A 330 15.13 21.42 -18.14
C MET A 330 16.65 21.26 -18.15
N ALA A 331 17.21 20.51 -19.11
CA ALA A 331 18.66 20.35 -19.23
C ALA A 331 19.36 21.70 -19.46
N GLU A 332 18.76 22.58 -20.25
CA GLU A 332 19.26 23.92 -20.50
C GLU A 332 19.18 24.80 -19.25
N VAL A 333 18.10 24.70 -18.47
CA VAL A 333 17.99 25.38 -17.17
C VAL A 333 19.11 24.94 -16.23
N VAL A 334 19.38 23.64 -16.13
CA VAL A 334 20.45 23.10 -15.26
C VAL A 334 21.84 23.57 -15.69
N ILE A 335 22.08 23.77 -16.99
CA ILE A 335 23.37 24.25 -17.50
C ILE A 335 23.58 25.74 -17.18
N HIS A 336 22.51 26.52 -17.13
CA HIS A 336 22.57 27.98 -17.08
C HIS A 336 22.15 28.59 -15.74
N THR A 337 21.80 27.78 -14.75
CA THR A 337 21.38 28.22 -13.42
C THR A 337 22.01 27.36 -12.34
N ASP A 338 22.13 27.88 -11.12
CA ASP A 338 22.71 27.16 -9.98
C ASP A 338 21.70 26.22 -9.28
N ILE A 339 20.79 25.61 -10.05
CA ILE A 339 19.82 24.66 -9.51
C ILE A 339 20.52 23.36 -9.08
N GLU A 340 20.25 22.90 -7.86
CA GLU A 340 20.78 21.63 -7.37
C GLU A 340 20.22 20.46 -8.21
N PRO A 341 21.03 19.46 -8.63
CA PRO A 341 20.56 18.36 -9.48
C PRO A 341 19.34 17.62 -8.92
N LYS A 342 19.30 17.42 -7.61
CA LYS A 342 18.17 16.76 -6.93
C LYS A 342 16.90 17.63 -6.94
N ALA A 343 17.05 18.95 -6.87
CA ALA A 343 15.94 19.88 -7.00
C ALA A 343 15.44 19.91 -8.45
N ALA A 344 16.33 19.85 -9.44
CA ALA A 344 15.97 19.81 -10.86
C ALA A 344 15.03 18.63 -11.18
N GLU A 345 15.31 17.43 -10.68
CA GLU A 345 14.41 16.25 -10.85
C GLU A 345 13.01 16.46 -10.28
N GLN A 346 12.89 17.21 -9.17
CA GLN A 346 11.59 17.53 -8.57
C GLN A 346 10.87 18.61 -9.36
N VAL A 347 11.61 19.63 -9.78
CA VAL A 347 11.10 20.79 -10.52
C VAL A 347 10.64 20.39 -11.92
N GLU A 348 11.33 19.46 -12.58
CA GLU A 348 10.99 18.95 -13.92
C GLU A 348 9.56 18.42 -14.01
N GLN A 349 9.06 17.83 -12.92
CA GLN A 349 7.69 17.33 -12.84
C GLN A 349 6.64 18.45 -13.00
N PHE A 350 6.99 19.71 -12.77
CA PHE A 350 6.12 20.88 -12.87
C PHE A 350 6.51 21.84 -14.00
N ALA A 351 7.68 21.65 -14.60
CA ALA A 351 8.16 22.52 -15.66
C ALA A 351 7.45 22.28 -16.99
N LEU A 352 7.18 23.38 -17.69
CA LEU A 352 6.72 23.45 -19.07
C LEU A 352 7.61 24.47 -19.82
N PHE A 353 7.91 24.18 -21.08
CA PHE A 353 8.75 25.01 -21.94
C PHE A 353 8.01 25.28 -23.25
N MET A 354 7.23 26.36 -23.29
CA MET A 354 6.56 26.78 -24.52
C MET A 354 7.45 27.77 -25.28
N GLN A 355 7.55 27.61 -26.60
CA GLN A 355 8.21 28.56 -27.50
C GLN A 355 7.23 29.62 -27.99
#